data_AF-A0A7J3TEJ9-F1
#
_entry.id   AF-A0A7J3TEJ9-F1
#
_cell.length_a   1.000
_cell.length_b   1.000
_cell.length_c   1.000
_cell.angle_alpha   90.00
_cell.angle_beta   90.00
_cell.angle_gamma   90.00
#
_symmetry.space_group_name_H-M   'P 1'
#
loop_
_entity.id
_entity.type
_entity.pdbx_description
1 polymer ?
#
loop_
_entity_poly.entity_id
_entity_poly.type
_entity_poly.pdbx_seq_one_letter_code
_entity_poly.pdbx_strand_id
1 'polypeptide(L)'
;MYLFSAILLAGLIFSLGAFIYSIYEYAWDMFRIPLRQKKMKLMFWTRIYLVIKNVFLQRKLFKDLSGGIMHAIMFWGFIAFGFYSLDVIITGIFPSYHYFITGLAANIVFFTVDIFAFIVILDVIYAVIRRWVIKIPRYRGY
;
A
#
# COMPACT_ATOMS: atom_id res chain seq x y z
N MET A 1 26.38 -14.35 -0.91
CA MET A 1 25.00 -14.38 -1.44
C MET A 1 24.06 -15.20 -0.56
N TYR A 2 24.35 -16.46 -0.25
CA TYR A 2 23.42 -17.31 0.54
C TYR A 2 23.08 -16.81 1.95
N LEU A 3 24.02 -16.19 2.69
CA LEU A 3 23.75 -15.65 4.02
C LEU A 3 22.71 -14.51 3.99
N PHE A 4 22.83 -13.60 3.01
CA PHE A 4 21.89 -12.50 2.83
C PHE A 4 20.49 -13.01 2.47
N SER A 5 20.41 -13.93 1.50
CA SER A 5 19.14 -14.57 1.11
C SER A 5 18.49 -15.31 2.27
N ALA A 6 19.28 -15.99 3.12
CA ALA A 6 18.78 -16.68 4.30
C ALA A 6 18.24 -15.70 5.36
N ILE A 7 18.93 -14.59 5.62
CA ILE A 7 18.48 -13.55 6.54
C ILE A 7 17.18 -12.90 6.03
N LEU A 8 17.12 -12.57 4.74
CA LEU A 8 15.91 -12.01 4.12
C LEU A 8 14.73 -12.99 4.22
N LEU A 9 14.94 -14.26 3.89
CA LEU A 9 13.91 -15.28 3.94
C LEU A 9 13.40 -15.47 5.39
N ALA A 10 14.31 -15.54 6.36
CA ALA A 10 13.94 -15.65 7.78
C ALA A 10 13.12 -14.43 8.23
N GLY A 11 13.54 -13.22 7.85
CA GLY A 11 12.79 -11.99 8.14
C GLY A 11 11.41 -11.96 7.48
N LEU A 12 11.29 -12.44 6.25
CA LEU A 12 10.03 -12.53 5.52
C LEU A 12 9.07 -13.56 6.13
N ILE A 13 9.59 -14.73 6.54
CA ILE A 13 8.79 -15.74 7.25
C ILE A 13 8.31 -15.19 8.59
N PHE A 14 9.18 -14.51 9.34
CA PHE A 14 8.81 -13.90 10.60
C PHE A 14 7.73 -12.84 10.45
N SER A 15 7.87 -11.92 9.47
CA SER A 15 6.90 -10.85 9.24
C SER A 15 5.54 -11.40 8.76
N LEU A 16 5.53 -12.38 7.87
CA LEU A 16 4.30 -13.07 7.45
C LEU A 16 3.65 -13.82 8.61
N GLY A 17 4.44 -14.49 9.45
CA GLY A 17 3.95 -15.17 10.65
C GLY A 17 3.27 -14.19 11.62
N ALA A 18 3.92 -13.07 11.91
CA ALA A 18 3.36 -12.02 12.77
C ALA A 18 2.07 -11.40 12.18
N PHE A 19 2.04 -11.19 10.86
CA PHE A 19 0.86 -10.69 10.18
C PHE A 19 -0.31 -11.68 10.24
N ILE A 20 -0.07 -12.97 9.96
CA ILE A 20 -1.09 -14.02 10.04
C ILE A 20 -1.59 -14.18 11.48
N TYR A 21 -0.68 -14.12 12.47
CA TYR A 21 -1.05 -14.15 13.87
C TYR A 21 -1.97 -12.99 14.24
N SER A 22 -1.65 -11.77 13.77
CA SER A 22 -2.49 -10.59 13.97
C SER A 22 -3.89 -10.79 13.37
N ILE A 23 -3.98 -11.31 12.15
CA ILE A 23 -5.28 -11.65 11.52
C ILE A 23 -6.04 -12.68 12.34
N TYR A 24 -5.37 -13.73 12.78
CA TYR A 24 -5.97 -14.79 13.59
C TYR A 24 -6.53 -14.22 14.90
N GLU A 25 -5.79 -13.37 15.59
CA GLU A 25 -6.22 -12.70 16.82
C GLU A 25 -7.48 -11.87 16.60
N TYR A 26 -7.50 -11.01 15.57
CA TYR A 26 -8.70 -10.23 15.25
C TYR A 26 -9.90 -11.10 14.84
N ALA A 27 -9.67 -12.13 14.04
CA ALA A 27 -10.73 -13.06 13.64
C ALA A 27 -11.30 -13.80 14.87
N TRP A 28 -10.43 -14.23 15.78
CA TRP A 28 -10.80 -14.88 17.02
C TRP A 28 -11.63 -13.98 17.93
N ASP A 29 -11.25 -12.71 18.07
CA ASP A 29 -12.01 -11.71 18.81
C ASP A 29 -13.40 -11.46 18.19
N MET A 30 -13.50 -11.45 16.85
CA MET A 30 -14.79 -11.37 16.16
C MET A 30 -15.71 -12.57 16.45
N PHE A 31 -15.15 -13.77 16.67
CA PHE A 31 -15.94 -14.94 17.08
C PHE A 31 -16.34 -14.91 18.56
N ARG A 32 -15.47 -14.40 19.44
CA ARG A 32 -15.75 -14.32 20.88
C ARG A 32 -16.79 -13.26 21.25
N ILE A 33 -16.86 -12.17 20.49
CA ILE A 33 -17.82 -11.10 20.74
C ILE A 33 -19.05 -11.37 19.86
N PRO A 34 -20.17 -11.88 20.40
CA PRO A 34 -21.41 -12.00 19.64
C PRO A 34 -21.97 -10.60 19.38
N LEU A 35 -21.44 -9.93 18.36
CA LEU A 35 -22.01 -8.69 17.86
C LEU A 35 -23.41 -9.05 17.35
N ARG A 36 -24.43 -8.38 17.88
CA ARG A 36 -25.79 -8.44 17.34
C ARG A 36 -25.75 -7.75 15.97
N GLN A 37 -25.36 -8.51 14.95
CA GLN A 37 -25.23 -7.99 13.60
C GLN A 37 -26.63 -7.67 13.10
N LYS A 38 -26.91 -6.38 12.87
CA LYS A 38 -28.08 -5.95 12.11
C LYS A 38 -28.01 -6.68 10.77
N LYS A 39 -29.05 -7.43 10.37
CA LYS A 39 -29.10 -8.13 9.07
C LYS A 39 -28.74 -7.14 7.97
N MET A 40 -27.50 -7.20 7.48
CA MET A 40 -27.05 -6.35 6.40
C MET A 40 -27.63 -6.92 5.11
N LYS A 41 -28.34 -6.09 4.34
CA LYS A 41 -28.76 -6.50 2.99
C LYS A 41 -27.52 -6.87 2.19
N LEU A 42 -27.53 -8.07 1.60
CA LEU A 42 -26.48 -8.58 0.71
C LEU A 42 -26.55 -7.84 -0.63
N MET A 43 -25.97 -6.63 -0.68
CA MET A 43 -25.81 -5.85 -1.91
C MET A 43 -24.38 -5.98 -2.41
N PHE A 44 -24.03 -7.16 -2.94
CA PHE A 44 -22.67 -7.47 -3.38
C PHE A 44 -22.14 -6.47 -4.43
N TRP A 45 -22.89 -6.26 -5.52
CA TRP A 45 -22.52 -5.36 -6.60
C TRP A 45 -22.36 -3.91 -6.14
N THR A 46 -23.24 -3.43 -5.28
CA THR A 46 -23.15 -2.07 -4.72
C THR A 46 -21.88 -1.89 -3.90
N ARG A 47 -21.45 -2.92 -3.16
CA ARG A 47 -20.22 -2.87 -2.37
C ARG A 47 -18.98 -2.86 -3.25
N ILE A 48 -18.91 -3.69 -4.29
CA ILE A 48 -17.80 -3.66 -5.26
C ILE A 48 -17.69 -2.28 -5.90
N TYR A 49 -18.81 -1.73 -6.38
CA TYR A 49 -18.82 -0.39 -6.96
C TYR A 49 -18.31 0.67 -5.97
N LEU A 50 -18.73 0.59 -4.69
CA LEU A 50 -18.26 1.50 -3.65
C LEU A 50 -16.76 1.34 -3.37
N VAL A 51 -16.21 0.12 -3.44
CA VAL A 51 -14.76 -0.13 -3.30
C VAL A 51 -14.03 0.52 -4.47
N ILE A 52 -14.41 0.24 -5.71
CA ILE A 52 -13.79 0.85 -6.90
C ILE A 52 -13.85 2.38 -6.81
N LYS A 53 -15.02 2.93 -6.51
CA LYS A 53 -15.25 4.38 -6.44
C LYS A 53 -14.50 5.08 -5.32
N ASN A 54 -14.42 4.48 -4.13
CA ASN A 54 -13.90 5.16 -2.95
C ASN A 54 -12.47 4.76 -2.58
N VAL A 55 -12.03 3.54 -2.94
CA VAL A 55 -10.69 3.03 -2.66
C VAL A 55 -9.77 3.34 -3.84
N PHE A 56 -10.07 2.80 -5.02
CA PHE A 56 -9.21 3.00 -6.20
C PHE A 56 -9.31 4.41 -6.78
N LEU A 57 -10.52 4.92 -6.98
CA LEU A 57 -10.74 6.27 -7.51
C LEU A 57 -10.68 7.36 -6.42
N GLN A 58 -10.55 6.98 -5.15
CA GLN A 58 -10.39 7.89 -4.01
C GLN A 58 -11.42 9.04 -3.94
N ARG A 59 -12.63 8.86 -4.48
CA ARG A 59 -13.59 9.96 -4.70
C ARG A 59 -13.97 10.72 -3.43
N LYS A 60 -13.90 10.08 -2.26
CA LYS A 60 -14.16 10.73 -0.96
C LYS A 60 -13.02 11.66 -0.53
N LEU A 61 -11.79 11.38 -0.93
CA LEU A 61 -10.61 12.15 -0.53
C LEU A 61 -10.54 13.47 -1.31
N PHE A 62 -10.94 13.46 -2.58
CA PHE A 62 -11.05 14.66 -3.42
C PHE A 62 -12.08 15.70 -2.97
N LYS A 63 -12.80 15.45 -1.86
CA LYS A 63 -13.56 16.51 -1.17
C LYS A 63 -12.64 17.63 -0.64
N ASP A 64 -11.39 17.29 -0.35
CA ASP A 64 -10.31 18.24 -0.12
C ASP A 64 -9.28 18.01 -1.22
N LEU A 65 -9.24 18.91 -2.21
CA LEU A 65 -8.41 18.74 -3.39
C LEU A 65 -6.94 18.54 -3.04
N SER A 66 -6.42 19.29 -2.07
CA SER A 66 -5.03 19.22 -1.63
C SER A 66 -4.68 17.85 -1.05
N GLY A 67 -5.52 17.35 -0.14
CA GLY A 67 -5.32 16.05 0.51
C GLY A 67 -5.62 14.87 -0.41
N GLY A 68 -6.55 15.05 -1.35
CA GLY A 68 -6.94 14.06 -2.35
C GLY A 68 -5.86 13.82 -3.40
N ILE A 69 -5.29 14.89 -3.97
CA ILE A 69 -4.17 14.78 -4.92
C ILE A 69 -2.99 14.08 -4.24
N MET A 70 -2.64 14.49 -3.03
CA MET A 70 -1.57 13.89 -2.25
C MET A 70 -1.80 12.37 -2.07
N HIS A 71 -2.96 11.97 -1.54
CA HIS A 71 -3.25 10.53 -1.38
C HIS A 71 -3.30 9.76 -2.70
N ALA A 72 -3.72 10.39 -3.80
CA ALA A 72 -3.78 9.74 -5.10
C ALA A 72 -2.37 9.45 -5.62
N ILE A 73 -1.49 10.45 -5.55
CA ILE A 73 -0.07 10.31 -5.91
C ILE A 73 0.58 9.23 -5.06
N MET A 74 0.39 9.28 -3.73
CA MET A 74 0.94 8.29 -2.82
C MET A 74 0.47 6.87 -3.14
N PHE A 75 -0.84 6.66 -3.31
CA PHE A 75 -1.41 5.34 -3.57
C PHE A 75 -0.96 4.74 -4.90
N TRP A 76 -1.10 5.49 -6.00
CA TRP A 76 -0.72 4.99 -7.32
C TRP A 76 0.78 4.88 -7.50
N GLY A 77 1.55 5.80 -6.91
CA GLY A 77 3.01 5.74 -6.87
C GLY A 77 3.52 4.51 -6.11
N PHE A 78 2.95 4.21 -4.94
CA PHE A 78 3.30 2.98 -4.19
C PHE A 78 2.88 1.70 -4.91
N ILE A 79 1.77 1.69 -5.67
CA ILE A 79 1.43 0.53 -6.51
C ILE A 79 2.48 0.32 -7.59
N ALA A 80 2.88 1.38 -8.30
CA ALA A 80 3.89 1.30 -9.35
C ALA A 80 5.26 0.86 -8.80
N PHE A 81 5.72 1.50 -7.72
CA PHE A 81 6.97 1.15 -7.03
C PHE A 81 6.91 -0.21 -6.32
N GLY A 82 5.73 -0.64 -5.89
CA GLY A 82 5.52 -1.91 -5.18
C GLY A 82 5.90 -3.12 -6.02
N PHE A 83 5.63 -3.11 -7.32
CA PHE A 83 6.05 -4.19 -8.22
C PHE A 83 7.58 -4.32 -8.30
N TYR A 84 8.29 -3.20 -8.34
CA TYR A 84 9.75 -3.20 -8.28
C TYR A 84 10.27 -3.72 -6.93
N SER A 85 9.65 -3.31 -5.83
CA SER A 85 10.01 -3.78 -4.49
C SER A 85 9.82 -5.29 -4.34
N LEU A 86 8.76 -5.85 -4.93
CA LEU A 86 8.55 -7.30 -4.97
C LEU A 86 9.67 -8.01 -5.72
N ASP A 87 10.11 -7.46 -6.86
CA ASP A 87 11.23 -8.04 -7.61
C ASP A 87 12.53 -8.04 -6.81
N VAL A 88 12.85 -6.93 -6.12
CA VAL A 88 14.03 -6.84 -5.25
C VAL A 88 13.98 -7.89 -4.13
N ILE A 89 12.81 -8.14 -3.55
CA ILE A 89 12.65 -9.20 -2.54
C ILE A 89 12.86 -10.59 -3.16
N ILE A 90 12.27 -10.86 -4.32
CA ILE A 90 12.37 -12.15 -5.01
C ILE A 90 13.82 -12.44 -5.41
N THR A 91 14.49 -11.50 -6.07
CA THR A 91 15.89 -11.62 -6.48
C THR A 91 16.84 -11.69 -5.28
N GLY A 92 16.50 -11.04 -4.16
CA GLY A 92 17.22 -11.16 -2.89
C GLY A 92 17.16 -12.58 -2.29
N ILE A 93 16.04 -13.30 -2.44
CA ILE A 93 15.86 -14.67 -1.96
C ILE A 93 16.39 -15.70 -2.97
N PHE A 94 16.16 -15.47 -4.27
CA PHE A 94 16.54 -16.34 -5.37
C PHE A 94 17.51 -15.61 -6.31
N PRO A 95 18.82 -15.62 -6.04
CA PRO A 95 19.78 -14.82 -6.80
C PRO A 95 19.95 -15.25 -8.27
N SER A 96 19.50 -16.46 -8.62
CA SER A 96 19.45 -16.97 -9.99
C SER A 96 18.20 -16.52 -10.77
N TYR A 97 17.26 -15.85 -10.11
CA TYR A 97 16.10 -15.27 -10.77
C TYR A 97 16.51 -13.99 -11.50
N HIS A 98 16.18 -13.92 -12.78
CA HIS A 98 16.37 -12.74 -13.60
C HIS A 98 15.02 -12.26 -14.14
N TYR A 99 14.89 -10.95 -14.29
CA TYR A 99 13.68 -10.30 -14.77
C TYR A 99 13.22 -10.88 -16.11
N PHE A 100 11.91 -11.03 -16.29
CA PHE A 100 11.32 -11.43 -17.58
C PHE A 100 11.48 -10.38 -18.68
N ILE A 101 11.82 -9.13 -18.32
CA ILE A 101 11.97 -7.99 -19.21
C ILE A 101 13.46 -7.61 -19.23
N THR A 102 14.09 -7.64 -20.39
CA THR A 102 15.52 -7.33 -20.56
C THR A 102 15.73 -6.26 -21.64
N GLY A 103 16.94 -5.69 -21.68
CA GLY A 103 17.32 -4.70 -22.68
C GLY A 103 16.61 -3.35 -22.52
N LEU A 104 16.27 -2.69 -23.64
CA LEU A 104 15.70 -1.35 -23.66
C LEU A 104 14.38 -1.24 -22.86
N ALA A 105 13.55 -2.29 -22.89
CA ALA A 105 12.29 -2.32 -22.16
C ALA A 105 12.51 -2.27 -20.63
N ALA A 106 13.54 -2.93 -20.12
CA ALA A 106 13.89 -2.90 -18.70
C ALA A 106 14.32 -1.49 -18.28
N ASN A 107 15.15 -0.83 -19.09
CA ASN A 107 15.62 0.53 -18.81
C ASN A 107 14.46 1.53 -18.75
N ILE A 108 13.47 1.42 -19.64
CA ILE A 108 12.28 2.28 -19.64
C ILE A 108 11.46 2.04 -18.36
N VAL A 109 11.27 0.78 -17.97
CA VAL A 109 10.53 0.43 -16.75
C VAL A 109 11.24 0.97 -15.51
N PHE A 110 12.54 0.73 -15.36
CA PHE A 110 13.30 1.21 -14.20
C PHE A 110 13.36 2.74 -14.14
N PHE A 111 13.57 3.41 -15.26
CA PHE A 111 13.51 4.87 -15.32
C PHE A 111 12.13 5.41 -14.89
N THR A 112 11.05 4.72 -15.29
CA THR A 112 9.69 5.08 -14.86
C THR A 112 9.52 4.89 -13.36
N VAL A 113 10.03 3.79 -12.79
CA VAL A 113 10.01 3.52 -11.35
C VAL A 113 10.76 4.60 -10.57
N ASP A 114 11.93 5.03 -11.04
CA ASP A 114 12.73 6.08 -10.41
C ASP A 114 11.99 7.42 -10.38
N ILE A 115 11.30 7.77 -11.46
CA ILE A 115 10.43 8.96 -11.51
C ILE A 115 9.30 8.85 -10.48
N PHE A 116 8.60 7.72 -10.42
CA PHE A 116 7.54 7.52 -9.42
C PHE A 116 8.07 7.56 -8.00
N ALA A 117 9.24 6.98 -7.73
CA ALA A 117 9.89 7.03 -6.43
C ALA A 117 10.19 8.48 -6.02
N PHE A 118 10.73 9.28 -6.94
CA PHE A 118 10.99 10.71 -6.69
C PHE A 118 9.71 11.49 -6.40
N ILE A 119 8.65 11.28 -7.20
CA ILE A 119 7.35 11.92 -6.98
C ILE A 119 6.76 11.53 -5.62
N VAL A 120 6.82 10.26 -5.24
CA VAL A 120 6.32 9.77 -3.94
C VAL A 120 7.11 10.37 -2.79
N ILE A 121 8.43 10.52 -2.90
CA ILE A 121 9.24 11.18 -1.87
C ILE A 121 8.78 12.62 -1.64
N LEU A 122 8.59 13.38 -2.72
CA LEU A 122 8.07 14.75 -2.64
C LEU A 122 6.68 14.80 -2.00
N ASP A 123 5.82 13.84 -2.36
CA ASP A 123 4.46 13.75 -1.82
C ASP A 123 4.44 13.38 -0.33
N VAL A 124 5.32 12.48 0.11
CA VAL A 124 5.49 12.14 1.54
C VAL A 124 5.99 13.36 2.32
N ILE A 125 6.94 14.12 1.78
CA ILE A 125 7.41 15.38 2.39
C ILE A 125 6.23 16.35 2.53
N TYR A 126 5.45 16.54 1.46
CA TYR A 126 4.25 17.36 1.49
C TYR A 126 3.23 16.86 2.51
N ALA A 127 3.03 15.55 2.62
CA ALA A 127 2.12 14.95 3.60
C ALA A 127 2.55 15.22 5.05
N VAL A 128 3.86 15.15 5.34
CA VAL A 128 4.41 15.48 6.65
C VAL A 128 4.20 16.96 6.96
N ILE A 129 4.54 17.86 6.02
CA ILE A 129 4.31 19.31 6.16
C ILE A 129 2.83 19.60 6.40
N ARG A 130 1.94 19.00 5.60
CA ARG A 130 0.49 19.17 5.71
C ARG A 130 -0.06 18.65 7.03
N ARG A 131 0.55 17.62 7.60
CA ARG A 131 0.10 17.02 8.87
C ARG A 131 0.56 17.81 10.10
N TRP A 132 1.79 18.33 10.09
CA TRP A 132 2.41 18.90 11.29
C TRP A 132 2.61 20.42 11.26
N VAL A 133 2.69 21.02 10.07
CA VAL A 133 2.93 22.45 9.91
C VAL A 133 1.65 23.18 9.53
N ILE A 134 0.90 22.65 8.57
CA ILE A 134 -0.32 23.30 8.06
C ILE A 134 -1.50 23.07 9.03
N LYS A 135 -1.98 24.14 9.65
CA LYS A 135 -3.15 24.11 10.55
C LYS A 135 -4.46 24.00 9.76
N ILE A 136 -4.79 22.82 9.25
CA ILE A 136 -6.04 22.60 8.50
C ILE A 136 -7.26 22.80 9.42
N PRO A 137 -8.25 23.62 9.02
CA PRO A 137 -9.40 23.95 9.86
C PRO A 137 -10.16 22.73 10.40
N ARG A 138 -10.31 21.66 9.59
CA ARG A 138 -11.04 20.44 10.00
C ARG A 138 -10.35 19.65 11.13
N TYR A 139 -9.06 19.88 11.37
CA TYR A 139 -8.30 19.17 12.41
C TYR A 139 -8.30 19.92 13.74
N ARG A 140 -8.80 21.15 13.75
CA ARG A 140 -9.13 21.84 14.99
C ARG A 140 -10.53 21.36 15.35
N GLY A 141 -10.63 20.48 16.35
CA GLY A 141 -11.92 20.18 16.97
C GLY A 141 -12.61 21.50 17.35
N TYR A 142 -13.94 21.50 17.24
CA TYR A 142 -14.79 22.66 17.49
C TYR A 142 -14.41 23.43 18.75
#